data_AF-A0A089PHF2-F1
#
_entry.id   AF-A0A089PHF2-F1
#
_cell.length_a   1.000
_cell.length_b   1.000
_cell.length_c   1.000
_cell.angle_alpha   90.00
_cell.angle_beta   90.00
_cell.angle_gamma   90.00
#
_symmetry.space_group_name_H-M   'P 1'
#
loop_
_entity.id
_entity.type
_entity.pdbx_description
1 polymer ?
#
loop_
_entity_poly.entity_id
_entity_poly.type
_entity_poly.pdbx_seq_one_letter_code
_entity_poly.pdbx_strand_id
1 'polypeptide(L)'
;MISCITTSVNAGLNKFTNLIFVEDWLVERKVDLTINEILCRASIPSHATWFGARVRLGPKNELIQPIWISVKANQVLESKLVKIRELLDDCRSGLLFLPENL
;
A
#
# COMPACT_ATOMS: atom_id res chain seq x y z
N MET A 1 -42.83 -6.27 -13.41
CA MET A 1 -42.11 -6.98 -12.33
C MET A 1 -40.63 -6.68 -12.55
N ILE A 2 -40.04 -5.78 -11.76
CA ILE A 2 -38.63 -5.40 -11.89
C ILE A 2 -37.85 -6.35 -10.99
N SER A 3 -37.10 -7.27 -11.59
CA SER A 3 -36.25 -8.19 -10.85
C SER A 3 -34.91 -7.50 -10.61
N CYS A 4 -34.66 -7.01 -9.39
CA CYS A 4 -33.35 -6.53 -8.99
C CYS A 4 -32.41 -7.74 -8.86
N ILE A 5 -31.48 -7.89 -9.80
CA ILE A 5 -30.41 -8.87 -9.72
C ILE A 5 -29.40 -8.34 -8.69
N THR A 6 -29.46 -8.84 -7.47
CA THR A 6 -28.45 -8.54 -6.44
C THR A 6 -27.25 -9.46 -6.67
N THR A 7 -26.24 -8.97 -7.41
CA THR A 7 -24.92 -9.62 -7.40
C THR A 7 -24.27 -9.32 -6.05
N SER A 8 -23.90 -10.37 -5.30
CA SER A 8 -23.14 -10.22 -4.07
C SER A 8 -21.78 -9.61 -4.41
N VAL A 9 -21.58 -8.33 -4.08
CA VAL A 9 -20.26 -7.69 -4.18
C VAL A 9 -19.44 -8.14 -2.98
N ASN A 10 -18.32 -8.82 -3.24
CA ASN A 10 -17.39 -9.24 -2.19
C ASN A 10 -16.55 -8.03 -1.72
N ALA A 11 -17.21 -7.05 -1.08
CA ALA A 11 -16.64 -5.75 -0.72
C ALA A 11 -15.52 -5.82 0.33
N GLY A 12 -15.42 -6.95 1.06
CA GLY A 12 -14.42 -7.15 2.11
C GLY A 12 -13.00 -7.44 1.58
N LEU A 13 -12.88 -8.06 0.40
CA LEU A 13 -11.60 -8.51 -0.17
C LEU A 13 -10.99 -7.50 -1.17
N ASN A 14 -11.81 -6.63 -1.76
CA ASN A 14 -11.38 -5.69 -2.81
C ASN A 14 -10.87 -4.33 -2.26
N LYS A 15 -10.36 -4.30 -1.03
CA LYS A 15 -9.83 -3.08 -0.39
C LYS A 15 -8.39 -3.26 0.04
N PHE A 16 -7.65 -2.16 0.08
CA PHE A 16 -6.34 -2.15 0.73
C PHE A 16 -6.53 -2.29 2.24
N THR A 17 -5.72 -3.16 2.83
CA THR A 17 -5.68 -3.46 4.25
C THR A 17 -4.28 -3.15 4.78
N ASN A 18 -4.20 -2.63 6.00
CA ASN A 18 -2.92 -2.35 6.65
C ASN A 18 -2.19 -3.67 6.87
N LEU A 19 -1.01 -3.83 6.29
CA LEU A 19 -0.22 -5.04 6.41
C LEU A 19 0.79 -4.91 7.55
N ILE A 20 1.57 -3.83 7.54
CA ILE A 20 2.69 -3.63 8.46
C ILE A 20 3.08 -2.15 8.51
N PHE A 21 3.65 -1.73 9.65
CA PHE A 21 4.24 -0.42 9.84
C PHE A 21 5.74 -0.56 10.08
N VAL A 22 6.58 0.10 9.28
CA VAL A 22 8.05 0.03 9.36
C VAL A 22 8.62 1.42 9.13
N GLU A 23 9.47 1.90 10.04
CA GLU A 23 10.26 3.13 9.82
C GLU A 23 9.43 4.37 9.41
N ASP A 24 8.23 4.53 9.99
CA ASP A 24 7.22 5.57 9.70
C ASP A 24 6.37 5.34 8.43
N TRP A 25 6.61 4.25 7.71
CA TRP A 25 5.85 3.86 6.53
C TRP A 25 4.80 2.81 6.86
N LEU A 26 3.60 3.04 6.33
CA LEU A 26 2.54 2.05 6.30
C LEU A 26 2.57 1.33 4.95
N VAL A 27 2.74 0.01 5.00
CA VAL A 27 2.55 -0.87 3.84
C VAL A 27 1.14 -1.42 3.90
N GLU A 28 0.44 -1.31 2.78
CA GLU A 28 -0.93 -1.81 2.61
C GLU A 28 -0.96 -2.82 1.48
N ARG A 29 -1.84 -3.81 1.64
CA ARG A 29 -2.02 -4.89 0.67
C ARG A 29 -3.49 -5.06 0.31
N LYS A 30 -3.72 -5.35 -0.96
CA LYS A 30 -5.01 -5.75 -1.52
C LYS A 30 -4.80 -7.03 -2.34
N VAL A 31 -5.71 -7.99 -2.17
CA VAL A 31 -5.71 -9.23 -2.95
C VAL A 31 -7.00 -9.25 -3.77
N ASP A 32 -6.88 -9.08 -5.08
CA ASP A 32 -8.01 -9.18 -5.99
C ASP A 32 -8.11 -10.61 -6.55
N LEU A 33 -8.99 -11.41 -5.95
CA LEU A 33 -9.23 -12.80 -6.35
C LEU A 33 -9.91 -12.91 -7.73
N THR A 34 -10.48 -11.83 -8.25
CA THR A 34 -11.19 -11.83 -9.55
C THR A 34 -10.19 -11.89 -10.70
N ILE A 35 -9.10 -11.14 -10.57
CA ILE A 35 -8.01 -11.06 -11.56
C ILE A 35 -6.74 -11.78 -11.08
N ASN A 36 -6.82 -12.45 -9.92
CA ASN A 36 -5.71 -13.14 -9.27
C ASN A 36 -4.46 -12.26 -9.10
N GLU A 37 -4.65 -10.99 -8.71
CA GLU A 37 -3.58 -10.01 -8.57
C GLU A 37 -3.38 -9.60 -7.10
N ILE A 38 -2.12 -9.43 -6.71
CA ILE A 38 -1.71 -8.88 -5.43
C ILE A 38 -1.20 -7.45 -5.65
N LEU A 39 -1.84 -6.49 -5.01
CA LEU A 39 -1.45 -5.08 -5.06
C LEU A 39 -0.87 -4.68 -3.71
N CYS A 40 0.35 -4.15 -3.71
CA CYS A 40 1.02 -3.62 -2.53
C CYS A 40 1.42 -2.16 -2.75
N ARG A 41 1.19 -1.34 -1.73
CA ARG A 41 1.52 0.09 -1.76
C ARG A 41 2.07 0.51 -0.42
N ALA A 42 2.96 1.50 -0.42
CA ALA A 42 3.53 2.07 0.79
C ALA A 42 3.31 3.58 0.82
N SER A 43 2.94 4.11 1.98
CA SER A 43 2.85 5.55 2.21
C SER A 43 3.19 5.91 3.64
N ILE A 44 3.66 7.14 3.83
CA ILE A 44 3.76 7.73 5.17
C ILE A 44 2.35 8.21 5.54
N PRO A 45 1.73 7.72 6.64
CA PRO A 45 0.44 8.22 7.07
C PRO A 45 0.49 9.73 7.31
N SER A 46 -0.57 10.40 6.92
CA SER A 46 -0.75 11.83 7.16
C SER A 46 -2.20 12.10 7.53
N HIS A 47 -2.52 13.35 7.84
CA HIS A 47 -3.91 13.78 8.06
C HIS A 47 -4.77 13.70 6.79
N ALA A 48 -4.18 13.42 5.63
CA ALA A 48 -4.92 13.23 4.39
C ALA A 48 -5.66 11.89 4.36
N THR A 49 -6.95 11.97 4.04
CA THR A 49 -7.87 10.83 3.94
C THR A 49 -7.66 10.00 2.68
N TRP A 50 -7.06 10.57 1.63
CA TRP A 50 -6.84 9.91 0.34
C TRP A 50 -5.37 9.55 0.13
N PHE A 51 -5.12 8.33 -0.39
CA PHE A 51 -3.76 7.81 -0.58
C PHE A 51 -2.88 8.68 -1.47
N GLY A 52 -3.46 9.25 -2.54
CA GLY A 52 -2.72 10.10 -3.48
C GLY A 52 -2.19 11.41 -2.88
N ALA A 53 -2.73 11.86 -1.73
CA ALA A 53 -2.24 13.03 -1.02
C ALA A 53 -1.05 12.72 -0.12
N ARG A 54 -0.67 11.45 0.06
CA ARG A 54 0.41 11.07 0.98
C ARG A 54 1.74 11.05 0.24
N VAL A 55 2.81 11.20 1.02
CA VAL A 55 4.14 10.78 0.55
C VAL A 55 4.11 9.26 0.40
N ARG A 56 4.46 8.77 -0.77
CA ARG A 56 4.22 7.38 -1.15
C ARG A 56 5.24 6.88 -2.16
N LEU A 57 5.31 5.56 -2.30
CA LEU A 57 5.99 4.94 -3.44
C LEU A 57 5.00 4.73 -4.58
N GLY A 58 5.42 5.07 -5.80
CA GLY A 58 4.68 4.81 -7.01
C GLY A 58 4.85 3.36 -7.50
N PRO A 59 4.20 3.01 -8.63
CA PRO A 59 4.23 1.65 -9.17
C PRO A 59 5.63 1.17 -9.55
N LYS A 60 6.57 2.08 -9.86
CA LYS A 60 7.97 1.77 -10.17
C LYS A 60 8.89 2.03 -8.98
N ASN A 61 8.34 2.01 -7.76
CA ASN A 61 9.06 2.24 -6.51
C ASN A 61 9.72 3.64 -6.43
N GLU A 62 9.23 4.59 -7.24
CA GLU A 62 9.65 5.99 -7.22
C GLU A 62 9.03 6.73 -6.02
N LEU A 63 9.81 7.58 -5.36
CA LEU A 63 9.31 8.41 -4.26
C LEU A 63 8.48 9.56 -4.82
N ILE A 64 7.20 9.62 -4.44
CA ILE A 64 6.28 10.67 -4.83
C ILE A 64 5.96 11.51 -3.60
N GLN A 65 6.32 12.80 -3.66
CA GLN A 65 6.09 13.78 -2.60
C GLN A 65 5.11 14.85 -3.10
N PRO A 66 3.91 14.94 -2.53
CA PRO A 66 2.97 16.03 -2.82
C PRO A 66 3.53 17.38 -2.34
N ILE A 67 3.40 18.42 -3.17
CA ILE A 67 3.99 19.75 -2.93
C ILE A 67 3.52 20.38 -1.60
N TRP A 68 2.30 20.07 -1.17
CA TRP A 68 1.65 20.64 0.02
C TRP A 68 1.91 19.85 1.32
N ILE A 69 2.61 18.71 1.28
CA ILE A 69 2.91 17.93 2.50
C ILE A 69 4.37 18.13 2.89
N SER A 70 4.58 18.61 4.12
CA SER A 70 5.89 18.56 4.75
C SER A 70 6.13 17.15 5.30
N VAL A 71 7.26 16.56 4.92
CA VAL A 71 7.74 15.27 5.44
C VAL A 71 9.09 15.50 6.10
N LYS A 72 9.37 14.80 7.20
CA LYS A 72 10.68 14.92 7.84
C LYS A 72 11.72 14.24 6.96
N ALA A 73 12.88 14.87 6.78
CA ALA A 73 13.95 14.31 5.94
C ALA A 73 14.37 12.90 6.36
N ASN A 74 14.33 12.58 7.67
CA ASN A 74 14.64 11.25 8.18
C ASN A 74 13.62 10.18 7.78
N GLN A 75 12.39 10.53 7.39
CA GLN A 75 11.37 9.57 6.93
C GLN A 75 11.56 9.17 5.47
N VAL A 76 12.25 10.01 4.68
CA VAL A 76 12.55 9.80 3.26
C VAL A 76 14.04 9.56 3.02
N LEU A 77 14.75 9.07 4.04
CA LEU A 77 16.15 8.69 3.94
C LEU A 77 16.31 7.47 3.02
N GLU A 78 17.28 7.49 2.10
CA GLU A 78 17.44 6.41 1.11
C GLU A 78 17.59 5.02 1.74
N SER A 79 18.29 4.89 2.87
CA SER A 79 18.41 3.61 3.58
C SER A 79 17.07 3.04 4.03
N LYS A 80 16.14 3.90 4.49
CA LYS A 80 14.77 3.49 4.79
C LYS A 80 14.01 3.12 3.52
N LEU A 81 14.14 3.93 2.47
CA LEU A 81 13.46 3.67 1.20
C LEU A 81 13.87 2.33 0.60
N VAL A 82 15.16 1.94 0.68
CA VAL A 82 15.62 0.61 0.26
C VAL A 82 14.84 -0.49 1.00
N LYS A 83 14.77 -0.45 2.33
CA LYS A 83 14.00 -1.42 3.13
C LYS A 83 12.51 -1.45 2.74
N ILE A 84 11.89 -0.29 2.52
CA ILE A 84 10.47 -0.23 2.11
C ILE A 84 10.26 -0.79 0.70
N ARG A 85 11.21 -0.59 -0.22
CA ARG A 85 11.15 -1.14 -1.59
C ARG A 85 11.25 -2.66 -1.56
N GLU A 86 12.18 -3.21 -0.78
CA GLU A 86 12.32 -4.67 -0.56
C GLU A 86 11.02 -5.25 0.01
N LEU A 87 10.45 -4.63 1.04
CA LEU A 87 9.17 -5.08 1.62
C LEU A 87 8.00 -5.04 0.62
N LEU A 88 7.99 -4.08 -0.31
CA LEU A 88 6.98 -4.03 -1.36
C LEU A 88 7.16 -5.17 -2.37
N ASP A 89 8.40 -5.48 -2.72
CA ASP A 89 8.70 -6.56 -3.65
C ASP A 89 8.37 -7.92 -3.00
N ASP A 90 8.69 -8.11 -1.71
CA ASP A 90 8.28 -9.29 -0.93
C ASP A 90 6.75 -9.40 -0.82
N CYS A 91 6.07 -8.29 -0.55
CA CYS A 91 4.60 -8.24 -0.49
C CYS A 91 3.94 -8.68 -1.81
N ARG A 92 4.60 -8.40 -2.95
CA ARG A 92 4.14 -8.78 -4.30
C ARG A 92 4.52 -10.22 -4.67
N SER A 93 5.52 -10.81 -4.02
CA SER A 93 6.12 -12.10 -4.40
C SER A 93 5.20 -13.31 -4.23
N GLY A 94 4.17 -13.24 -3.39
CA GLY A 94 3.28 -14.38 -3.18
C GLY A 94 2.14 -14.13 -2.20
N LEU A 95 1.27 -15.13 -2.04
CA LEU A 95 0.09 -15.03 -1.18
C LEU A 95 0.46 -14.85 0.30
N LEU A 96 1.54 -15.49 0.75
CA LEU A 96 2.05 -15.37 2.11
C LEU A 96 3.04 -14.21 2.17
N PHE A 97 2.80 -13.28 3.10
CA PHE A 97 3.76 -12.25 3.46
C PHE A 97 4.40 -12.65 4.78
N LEU A 98 5.67 -13.00 4.73
CA LEU A 98 6.50 -13.30 5.89
C LEU A 98 7.62 -12.25 5.90
N PRO A 99 7.48 -11.15 6.67
CA PRO A 99 8.54 -10.17 6.75
C PRO A 99 9.75 -10.84 7.43
N GLU A 100 10.76 -11.20 6.66
CA GLU A 100 12.02 -11.68 7.20
C GLU A 100 12.70 -10.50 7.92
N ASN A 101 12.74 -10.56 9.25
CA ASN A 101 13.46 -9.60 10.11
C ASN A 101 12.84 -8.20 10.21
N LEU A 102 11.70 -8.12 10.89
CA LEU A 102 11.16 -6.88 11.43
C LEU A 102 12.06 -6.29 12.52
#